data_AF-A0A644YF04-F1
#
_entry.id   AF-A0A644YF04-F1
#
_cell.length_a   1.000
_cell.length_b   1.000
_cell.length_c   1.000
_cell.angle_alpha   90.00
_cell.angle_beta   90.00
_cell.angle_gamma   90.00
#
_symmetry.space_group_name_H-M   'P 1'
#
loop_
_entity.id
_entity.type
_entity.pdbx_description
1 polymer ?
#
loop_
_entity_poly.entity_id
_entity_poly.type
_entity_poly.pdbx_seq_one_letter_code
_entity_poly.pdbx_strand_id
1 'polypeptide(L)'
;MQTVALNFEKQLGNVTHISHCYKLDNHSMHRQNGKVIHKLYEEGKLKDVMYFLKPKYAEKVDSNKKATYVVTNDKEYNQVKNACKEYQLKDNQEHRYGIGYTSAHSYFDELLLDPKLTSILYEEDK
;
A
#
# COMPACT_ATOMS: atom_id res chain seq x y z
N MET A 1 4.21 -9.75 -8.89
CA MET A 1 4.95 -8.82 -8.00
C MET A 1 6.41 -8.67 -8.40
N GLN A 2 7.23 -9.74 -8.35
CA GLN A 2 8.68 -9.68 -8.63
C GLN A 2 9.06 -8.95 -9.93
N THR A 3 8.52 -9.40 -11.07
CA THR A 3 8.86 -8.82 -12.39
C THR A 3 8.57 -7.32 -12.45
N VAL A 4 7.46 -6.88 -11.85
CA VAL A 4 7.06 -5.47 -11.84
C VAL A 4 8.04 -4.65 -10.99
N ALA A 5 8.37 -5.11 -9.78
CA ALA A 5 9.32 -4.42 -8.90
C ALA A 5 10.70 -4.27 -9.56
N LEU A 6 11.23 -5.34 -10.17
CA LEU A 6 12.52 -5.29 -10.87
C LEU A 6 12.48 -4.36 -12.09
N ASN A 7 11.36 -4.30 -12.81
CA ASN A 7 11.20 -3.38 -13.93
C ASN A 7 11.23 -1.92 -13.46
N PHE A 8 10.52 -1.59 -12.38
CA PHE A 8 10.55 -0.24 -11.81
C PHE A 8 11.93 0.14 -11.29
N GLU A 9 12.63 -0.76 -10.60
CA GLU A 9 14.00 -0.54 -10.13
C GLU A 9 14.94 -0.18 -11.29
N LYS A 10 14.80 -0.87 -12.43
CA LYS A 10 15.62 -0.63 -13.62
C LYS A 10 15.26 0.69 -14.33
N GLN A 11 13.98 1.06 -14.35
CA GLN A 11 13.48 2.14 -15.19
C GLN A 11 13.45 3.51 -14.51
N LEU A 12 13.20 3.57 -13.20
CA LEU A 12 12.90 4.83 -12.50
C LEU A 12 14.13 5.49 -11.86
N GLY A 13 15.28 4.81 -11.83
CA GLY A 13 16.58 5.34 -11.34
C GLY A 13 16.68 5.49 -9.81
N ASN A 14 15.64 6.05 -9.18
CA ASN A 14 15.45 6.15 -7.74
C ASN A 14 14.00 5.81 -7.38
N VAL A 15 13.79 4.73 -6.63
CA VAL A 15 12.45 4.23 -6.30
C VAL A 15 12.43 3.61 -4.92
N THR A 16 11.40 3.94 -4.14
CA THR A 16 11.03 3.25 -2.90
C THR A 16 9.90 2.28 -3.23
N HIS A 17 10.09 0.99 -2.97
CA HIS A 17 9.02 0.01 -3.15
C HIS A 17 8.18 -0.10 -1.88
N ILE A 18 6.88 0.13 -2.01
CA ILE A 18 5.94 0.01 -0.90
C ILE A 18 5.07 -1.23 -1.09
N SER A 19 4.99 -2.08 -0.06
CA SER A 19 4.09 -3.24 -0.04
C SER A 19 3.38 -3.35 1.30
N HIS A 20 2.35 -4.19 1.40
CA HIS A 20 1.80 -4.56 2.71
C HIS A 20 2.87 -5.28 3.55
N CYS A 21 2.83 -5.06 4.87
CA CYS A 21 3.75 -5.74 5.78
C CYS A 21 3.64 -7.27 5.67
N TYR A 22 4.78 -7.90 5.40
CA TYR A 22 4.87 -9.33 5.19
C TYR A 22 4.76 -10.17 6.49
N LYS A 23 5.03 -9.52 7.63
CA LYS A 23 4.91 -10.08 8.99
C LYS A 23 3.52 -9.78 9.60
N LEU A 24 3.04 -8.55 9.45
CA LEU A 24 1.88 -7.99 10.17
C LEU A 24 0.76 -7.55 9.22
N ASP A 25 0.12 -8.52 8.55
CA ASP A 25 -1.14 -8.32 7.83
C ASP A 25 -2.03 -9.56 8.04
N ASN A 26 -3.35 -9.38 8.13
CA ASN A 26 -4.29 -10.49 8.27
C ASN A 26 -4.55 -11.24 6.95
N HIS A 27 -4.25 -10.65 5.79
CA HIS A 27 -4.50 -11.27 4.50
C HIS A 27 -3.28 -12.03 3.96
N SER A 28 -3.46 -13.30 3.57
CA SER A 28 -2.36 -14.17 3.10
C SER A 28 -1.67 -13.64 1.83
N MET A 29 -2.44 -13.21 0.83
CA MET A 29 -1.89 -12.64 -0.41
C MET A 29 -1.07 -11.37 -0.17
N HIS A 30 -1.47 -10.50 0.76
CA HIS A 30 -0.69 -9.32 1.14
C HIS A 30 0.66 -9.73 1.69
N ARG A 31 0.67 -10.70 2.62
CA ARG A 31 1.92 -11.20 3.20
C ARG A 31 2.82 -11.84 2.16
N GLN A 32 2.27 -12.63 1.24
CA GLN A 32 3.05 -13.26 0.17
C GLN A 32 3.70 -12.23 -0.76
N ASN A 33 2.96 -11.19 -1.16
CA ASN A 33 3.50 -10.10 -1.95
C ASN A 33 4.61 -9.35 -1.20
N GLY A 34 4.39 -9.02 0.08
CA GLY A 34 5.41 -8.39 0.90
C GLY A 34 6.67 -9.25 1.06
N LYS A 35 6.54 -10.58 1.19
CA LYS A 35 7.68 -11.51 1.25
C LYS A 35 8.52 -11.49 -0.02
N VAL A 36 7.88 -11.40 -1.18
CA VAL A 36 8.59 -11.28 -2.46
C VAL A 36 9.39 -9.98 -2.49
N ILE A 37 8.81 -8.86 -2.08
CA ILE A 37 9.51 -7.57 -2.02
C ILE A 37 10.67 -7.63 -1.01
N HIS A 38 10.45 -8.19 0.18
CA HIS A 38 11.49 -8.34 1.20
C HIS A 38 12.66 -9.20 0.72
N LYS A 39 12.37 -10.35 0.11
CA LYS A 39 13.42 -11.21 -0.44
C LYS A 39 14.30 -10.49 -1.47
N LEU A 40 13.68 -9.71 -2.36
CA LEU A 40 14.45 -8.95 -3.36
C LEU A 40 15.29 -7.84 -2.71
N TYR A 41 14.83 -7.26 -1.61
CA TYR A 41 15.57 -6.28 -0.83
C TYR A 41 16.78 -6.89 -0.11
N GLU A 42 16.59 -8.05 0.55
CA GLU A 42 17.67 -8.83 1.18
C GLU A 42 18.72 -9.29 0.14
N GLU A 43 18.28 -9.65 -1.07
CA GLU A 43 19.16 -9.99 -2.19
C GLU A 43 19.87 -8.77 -2.82
N GLY A 44 19.63 -7.55 -2.33
CA GLY A 44 20.22 -6.31 -2.85
C GLY A 44 19.69 -5.90 -4.22
N LYS A 45 18.61 -6.53 -4.71
CA LYS A 45 17.98 -6.23 -6.00
C LYS A 45 17.06 -5.02 -5.93
N LEU A 46 16.54 -4.69 -4.76
CA LEU A 46 15.83 -3.44 -4.50
C LEU A 46 16.65 -2.58 -3.55
N LYS A 47 16.80 -1.30 -3.87
CA LYS A 47 17.63 -0.39 -3.06
C LYS A 47 16.91 0.07 -1.80
N ASP A 48 15.62 0.38 -1.92
CA ASP A 48 14.82 0.98 -0.86
C ASP A 48 13.40 0.39 -0.80
N VAL A 49 12.94 0.06 0.42
CA VAL A 49 11.67 -0.64 0.66
C VAL A 49 11.04 -0.18 1.96
N MET A 50 9.72 0.07 1.91
CA MET A 50 8.90 0.28 3.10
C MET A 50 7.67 -0.63 3.09
N TYR A 51 7.12 -0.87 4.27
CA TYR A 51 5.95 -1.72 4.45
C TYR A 51 4.79 -0.97 5.07
N PHE A 52 3.65 -0.96 4.38
CA PHE A 52 2.39 -0.45 4.91
C PHE A 52 1.90 -1.32 6.07
N LEU A 53 1.63 -0.66 7.20
CA LEU A 53 1.03 -1.25 8.39
C LEU A 53 -0.43 -0.83 8.50
N LYS A 54 -1.32 -1.83 8.67
CA LYS A 54 -2.70 -1.53 9.09
C LYS A 54 -2.67 -0.90 10.49
N PRO A 55 -3.52 0.09 10.80
CA PRO A 55 -3.50 0.80 12.08
C PRO A 55 -3.47 -0.11 13.31
N LYS A 56 -4.23 -1.21 13.30
CA LYS A 56 -4.26 -2.21 14.39
C LYS A 56 -2.92 -2.91 14.69
N TYR A 57 -1.92 -2.76 13.84
CA TYR A 57 -0.58 -3.34 14.02
C TYR A 57 0.49 -2.29 14.32
N ALA A 58 0.13 -0.99 14.35
CA ALA A 58 1.09 0.10 14.52
C ALA A 58 1.85 0.01 15.85
N GLU A 59 1.20 -0.46 16.91
CA GLU A 59 1.80 -0.60 18.25
C GLU A 59 2.77 -1.80 18.35
N LYS A 60 2.76 -2.72 17.37
CA LYS A 60 3.64 -3.90 17.37
C LYS A 60 5.03 -3.62 16.81
N VAL A 61 5.29 -2.38 16.42
CA VAL A 61 6.50 -1.95 15.74
C VAL A 61 7.04 -0.72 16.45
N ASP A 62 8.37 -0.67 16.60
CA ASP A 62 9.09 0.46 17.20
C ASP A 62 8.73 1.79 16.51
N SER A 63 8.45 2.83 17.30
CA SER A 63 8.21 4.19 16.80
C SER A 63 9.32 4.72 15.92
N ASN A 64 10.58 4.37 16.20
CA ASN A 64 11.74 4.88 15.47
C ASN A 64 11.85 4.31 14.05
N LYS A 65 11.10 3.24 13.74
CA LYS A 65 11.07 2.60 12.43
C LYS A 65 9.82 2.93 11.62
N LYS A 66 8.97 3.84 12.14
CA LYS A 66 7.69 4.20 11.53
C LYS A 66 7.77 5.59 10.91
N ALA A 67 7.27 5.69 9.68
CA ALA A 67 6.94 6.96 9.05
C ALA A 67 5.42 7.11 8.95
N THR A 68 4.89 8.22 9.45
CA THR A 68 3.45 8.52 9.39
C THR A 68 3.20 9.60 8.35
N TYR A 69 2.31 9.31 7.40
CA TYR A 69 1.89 10.21 6.34
C TYR A 69 0.45 10.61 6.58
N VAL A 70 0.16 11.89 6.41
CA VAL A 70 -1.18 12.47 6.54
C VAL A 70 -1.41 13.46 5.42
N VAL A 71 -2.65 13.54 4.96
CA VAL A 71 -3.12 14.61 4.10
C VAL A 71 -3.32 15.87 4.94
N THR A 72 -2.93 17.01 4.36
CA THR A 72 -2.99 18.32 5.03
C THR A 72 -3.95 19.30 4.36
N ASN A 73 -4.51 18.94 3.21
CA ASN A 73 -5.40 19.80 2.44
C ASN A 73 -6.51 19.03 1.71
N ASP A 74 -7.61 19.72 1.44
CA ASP A 74 -8.80 19.14 0.80
C ASP A 74 -8.54 18.64 -0.61
N LYS A 75 -7.57 19.22 -1.33
CA LYS A 75 -7.24 18.81 -2.70
C LYS A 75 -6.72 17.38 -2.71
N GLU A 76 -5.73 17.07 -1.87
CA GLU A 76 -5.17 15.72 -1.72
C GLU A 76 -6.20 14.73 -1.19
N TYR A 77 -7.01 15.14 -0.20
CA TYR A 77 -8.07 14.30 0.33
C TYR A 77 -9.06 13.89 -0.76
N ASN A 78 -9.48 14.86 -1.58
CA ASN A 78 -10.40 14.62 -2.68
C ASN A 78 -9.77 13.78 -3.79
N GLN A 79 -8.45 13.83 -4.02
CA GLN A 79 -7.78 12.93 -4.96
C GLN A 79 -7.91 11.47 -4.53
N VAL A 80 -7.65 11.16 -3.25
CA VAL A 80 -7.81 9.81 -2.71
C VAL A 80 -9.28 9.38 -2.74
N LYS A 81 -10.19 10.25 -2.29
CA LYS A 81 -11.64 9.99 -2.33
C LYS A 81 -12.14 9.67 -3.74
N ASN A 82 -11.70 10.42 -4.75
CA ASN A 82 -12.07 10.18 -6.13
C ASN A 82 -11.46 8.87 -6.66
N ALA A 83 -10.21 8.56 -6.31
CA ALA A 83 -9.61 7.28 -6.65
C ALA A 83 -10.39 6.09 -6.03
N CYS A 84 -10.87 6.21 -4.79
CA CYS A 84 -11.73 5.19 -4.17
C CYS A 84 -13.06 5.02 -4.94
N LYS A 85 -13.66 6.11 -5.43
CA LYS A 85 -14.92 6.07 -6.20
C LYS A 85 -14.76 5.37 -7.54
N GLU A 86 -13.59 5.41 -8.18
CA GLU A 86 -13.35 4.69 -9.44
C GLU A 86 -13.55 3.18 -9.29
N TYR A 87 -13.34 2.61 -8.10
CA TYR A 87 -13.59 1.19 -7.83
C TYR A 87 -15.07 0.82 -7.78
N GLN A 88 -15.97 1.82 -7.68
CA GLN A 88 -17.43 1.62 -7.69
C GLN A 88 -17.97 1.51 -9.12
N LEU A 89 -17.26 2.10 -10.09
CA LEU A 89 -17.72 2.18 -11.47
C LEU A 89 -17.76 0.78 -12.11
N LYS A 90 -18.85 0.52 -12.84
CA LYS A 90 -19.04 -0.67 -13.64
C LYS A 90 -19.17 -0.26 -15.10
N ASP A 91 -18.19 -0.65 -15.89
CA ASP A 91 -18.16 -0.48 -17.34
C ASP A 91 -17.64 -1.79 -17.97
N ASN A 92 -18.55 -2.58 -18.49
CA ASN A 92 -18.21 -3.88 -19.09
C ASN A 92 -17.45 -3.73 -20.42
N GLN A 93 -17.59 -2.59 -21.12
CA GLN A 93 -16.89 -2.35 -22.39
C GLN A 93 -15.41 -2.07 -22.12
N GLU A 94 -15.11 -1.34 -21.05
CA GLU A 94 -13.75 -1.01 -20.62
C GLU A 94 -13.16 -2.02 -19.60
N HIS A 95 -13.78 -3.20 -19.46
CA HIS A 95 -13.38 -4.24 -18.50
C HIS A 95 -13.31 -3.77 -17.03
N ARG A 96 -14.11 -2.78 -16.64
CA ARG A 96 -14.25 -2.29 -15.27
C ARG A 96 -15.43 -2.95 -14.59
N TYR A 97 -15.18 -4.00 -13.80
CA TYR A 97 -16.27 -4.79 -13.22
C TYR A 97 -16.71 -4.33 -11.82
N GLY A 98 -16.04 -3.34 -11.22
CA GLY A 98 -16.33 -2.86 -9.87
C GLY A 98 -16.22 -3.95 -8.78
N ILE A 99 -15.44 -5.01 -9.03
CA ILE A 99 -15.36 -6.20 -8.17
C ILE A 99 -14.81 -5.84 -6.79
N GLY A 100 -13.76 -5.02 -6.73
CA GLY A 100 -13.12 -4.61 -5.48
C GLY A 100 -14.10 -3.93 -4.52
N TYR A 101 -14.88 -2.97 -5.01
CA TYR A 101 -15.89 -2.33 -4.18
C TYR A 101 -17.07 -3.27 -3.86
N THR A 102 -17.58 -4.02 -4.84
CA THR A 102 -18.71 -4.94 -4.63
C THR A 102 -18.41 -5.98 -3.54
N SER A 103 -17.17 -6.48 -3.50
CA SER A 103 -16.76 -7.53 -2.55
C SER A 103 -16.24 -6.99 -1.21
N ALA A 104 -15.73 -5.75 -1.17
CA ALA A 104 -14.95 -5.26 -0.04
C ALA A 104 -15.09 -3.75 0.21
N HIS A 105 -16.26 -3.17 -0.09
CA HIS A 105 -16.56 -1.73 0.09
C HIS A 105 -16.16 -1.17 1.46
N SER A 106 -16.34 -1.95 2.53
CA SER A 106 -16.06 -1.50 3.89
C SER A 106 -14.62 -1.01 4.08
N TYR A 107 -13.63 -1.54 3.36
CA TYR A 107 -12.25 -1.04 3.47
C TYR A 107 -12.08 0.35 2.85
N PHE A 108 -12.84 0.68 1.81
CA PHE A 108 -12.83 2.03 1.23
C PHE A 108 -13.55 3.01 2.15
N ASP A 109 -14.67 2.59 2.74
CA ASP A 109 -15.40 3.42 3.69
C ASP A 109 -14.55 3.69 4.94
N GLU A 110 -13.93 2.64 5.52
CA GLU A 110 -13.00 2.77 6.65
C GLU A 110 -11.83 3.72 6.35
N LEU A 111 -11.27 3.67 5.14
CA LEU A 111 -10.21 4.59 4.73
C LEU A 111 -10.71 6.04 4.73
N LEU A 112 -11.92 6.29 4.19
CA LEU A 112 -12.49 7.64 4.07
C LEU A 112 -13.12 8.16 5.37
N LEU A 113 -13.23 7.35 6.42
CA LEU A 113 -13.59 7.81 7.76
C LEU A 113 -12.45 8.58 8.44
N ASP A 114 -11.21 8.37 8.02
CA ASP A 114 -10.07 9.16 8.50
C ASP A 114 -9.95 10.48 7.71
N PRO A 115 -10.25 11.65 8.32
CA PRO A 115 -10.18 12.93 7.64
C PRO A 115 -8.75 13.30 7.21
N LYS A 116 -7.73 12.65 7.76
CA LYS A 116 -6.32 12.85 7.43
C LYS A 116 -5.75 11.75 6.54
N LEU A 117 -6.52 10.70 6.23
CA LEU A 117 -6.07 9.56 5.43
C LEU A 117 -4.71 9.01 5.92
N THR A 118 -4.59 8.82 7.23
CA THR A 118 -3.35 8.48 7.91
C THR A 118 -2.82 7.14 7.42
N SER A 119 -1.58 7.14 6.94
CA SER A 119 -0.88 5.94 6.51
C SER A 119 0.40 5.77 7.30
N ILE A 120 0.65 4.54 7.76
CA ILE A 120 1.84 4.21 8.54
C ILE A 120 2.68 3.25 7.69
N LEU A 121 3.89 3.69 7.36
CA LEU A 121 4.90 2.87 6.71
C LEU A 121 5.97 2.49 7.74
N TYR A 122 6.55 1.31 7.55
CA TYR A 122 7.58 0.74 8.40
C TYR A 122 8.79 0.31 7.59
N GLU A 123 9.97 0.65 8.07
CA GLU A 123 11.26 0.24 7.50
C GLU A 123 11.82 -0.98 8.24
N GLU A 124 12.27 -1.99 7.49
CA GLU A 124 13.09 -3.07 8.03
C GLU A 124 14.56 -2.72 7.89
N ASP A 125 15.37 -3.18 8.83
CA ASP A 125 16.81 -3.18 8.66
C ASP A 125 17.20 -4.24 7.61
N LYS A 126 18.26 -3.99 6.84
CA LYS A 126 18.89 -4.98 5.97
C LYS A 126 19.72 -5.99 6.76
#